data_AF-A0A840RR71-F1
#
_entry.id   AF-A0A840RR71-F1
#
_cell.length_a   1.000
_cell.length_b   1.000
_cell.length_c   1.000
_cell.angle_alpha   90.00
_cell.angle_beta   90.00
_cell.angle_gamma   90.00
#
_symmetry.space_group_name_H-M   'P 1'
#
loop_
_entity.id
_entity.type
_entity.pdbx_description
1 polymer ?
#
loop_
_entity_poly.entity_id
_entity_poly.type
_entity_poly.pdbx_seq_one_letter_code
_entity_poly.pdbx_strand_id
1 'polypeptide(L)' 'MKGAEGIARVFYCTVIGREIVMLHSFVKKAQKTPLKEKRIAENRMKEFKNGI' A
#
# COMPACT_ATOMS: atom_id res chain seq x y z
N MET A 1 -11.96 -1.72 7.51
CA MET A 1 -12.17 -0.83 6.34
C MET A 1 -13.61 -0.36 6.35
N LYS A 2 -13.88 0.93 6.58
CA LYS A 2 -15.24 1.46 6.36
C LYS A 2 -15.41 1.62 4.85
N GLY A 3 -16.28 0.81 4.26
CA GLY A 3 -16.61 0.83 2.83
C GLY A 3 -17.41 2.08 2.50
N ALA A 4 -16.73 3.22 2.39
CA ALA A 4 -17.30 4.46 1.89
C ALA A 4 -16.99 4.55 0.39
N GLU A 5 -18.03 4.39 -0.42
CA GLU A 5 -18.19 4.92 -1.79
C GLU A 5 -16.88 5.10 -2.59
N GLY A 6 -16.40 4.03 -3.22
CA GLY A 6 -15.30 4.09 -4.20
C GLY A 6 -14.48 2.81 -4.33
N ILE A 7 -13.91 2.56 -5.52
CA ILE A 7 -12.97 1.45 -5.75
C ILE A 7 -11.68 1.76 -4.98
N ALA A 8 -11.30 0.91 -4.02
CA ALA A 8 -10.03 1.06 -3.30
C ALA A 8 -8.88 0.33 -4.02
N ARG A 9 -7.66 0.83 -3.87
CA ARG A 9 -6.42 0.15 -4.27
C ARG A 9 -5.49 0.04 -3.07
N VAL A 10 -4.82 -1.10 -2.94
CA VAL A 10 -3.90 -1.40 -1.84
C VAL A 10 -2.53 -1.76 -2.40
N PHE A 11 -1.49 -1.12 -1.89
CA PHE A 11 -0.11 -1.54 -2.06
C PHE A 11 0.24 -2.56 -0.98
N TYR A 12 0.88 -3.65 -1.40
CA TYR A 12 1.34 -4.72 -0.52
C TYR A 12 2.73 -5.20 -0.96
N CYS A 13 3.40 -5.90 -0.05
CA CYS A 13 4.60 -6.68 -0.36
C CYS A 13 4.45 -8.09 0.21
N THR A 14 5.24 -9.02 -0.31
CA THR A 14 5.36 -10.38 0.22
C THR A 14 6.68 -10.51 0.97
N VAL A 15 6.64 -11.11 2.15
CA VAL A 15 7.83 -11.41 2.95
C VAL A 15 8.17 -12.90 2.82
N ILE A 16 9.44 -13.26 3.06
CA ILE A 16 9.87 -14.66 3.09
C ILE A 16 9.07 -15.35 4.20
N GLY A 17 8.39 -16.45 3.87
CA GLY A 17 7.46 -17.12 4.80
C GLY A 17 5.98 -17.05 4.40
N ARG A 18 5.66 -16.53 3.20
CA ARG A 18 4.28 -16.43 2.66
C ARG A 18 3.38 -15.43 3.38
N GLU A 19 3.97 -14.42 4.01
CA GLU A 19 3.21 -13.32 4.61
C GLU A 19 2.98 -12.19 3.62
N ILE A 20 1.75 -11.69 3.55
CA ILE A 20 1.38 -10.52 2.75
C ILE A 20 1.23 -9.34 3.70
N VAL A 21 2.05 -8.31 3.50
CA VAL A 21 2.02 -7.10 4.31
C VAL A 21 1.36 -5.99 3.51
N MET A 22 0.25 -5.48 4.03
CA MET A 22 -0.44 -4.33 3.44
C MET A 22 0.27 -3.04 3.85
N LEU A 23 0.85 -2.36 2.87
CA LEU A 23 1.64 -1.15 3.10
C LEU A 23 0.75 0.09 3.15
N HIS A 24 -0.09 0.30 2.15
CA HIS A 24 -0.85 1.53 2.00
C HIS A 24 -2.12 1.32 1.16
N SER A 25 -3.26 1.85 1.59
CA SER A 25 -4.52 1.80 0.85
C SER A 25 -5.07 3.20 0.58
N PHE A 26 -5.69 3.38 -0.58
CA PHE A 26 -6.28 4.65 -1.00
C PHE A 26 -7.51 4.43 -1.89
N VAL A 27 -8.40 5.42 -1.92
CA VAL A 27 -9.56 5.42 -2.82
C VAL A 27 -9.09 5.82 -4.23
N LYS A 28 -9.37 4.99 -5.22
CA LYS A 28 -9.02 5.24 -6.62
C LYS A 28 -9.84 6.42 -7.17
N LYS A 29 -9.19 7.56 -7.33
CA LYS A 29 -9.76 8.75 -7.98
C LYS A 29 -9.36 8.92 -9.45
N ALA A 30 -8.34 8.18 -9.90
CA ALA A 30 -7.85 8.21 -11.28
C ALA A 30 -7.37 6.81 -11.72
N GLN A 31 -7.29 6.58 -13.03
CA GLN A 31 -6.81 5.29 -13.57
C GLN A 31 -5.32 5.07 -13.28
N LYS A 32 -4.51 6.12 -13.42
CA LYS A 32 -3.08 6.11 -13.10
C LYS A 32 -2.87 6.10 -11.59
N THR A 33 -1.85 5.38 -11.15
CA THR A 33 -1.42 5.38 -9.75
C THR A 33 -0.75 6.71 -9.42
N PRO A 34 -1.25 7.49 -8.44
CA PRO A 34 -0.62 8.75 -8.08
C PRO A 34 0.77 8.51 -7.48
N LEU A 35 1.75 9.32 -7.87
CA LEU A 35 3.13 9.23 -7.38
C LEU A 35 3.22 9.42 -5.86
N LYS A 36 2.34 10.25 -5.29
CA LYS A 36 2.24 10.48 -3.84
C LYS A 36 1.96 9.18 -3.08
N GLU A 37 0.94 8.43 -3.50
CA GLU A 37 0.56 7.17 -2.84
C GLU A 37 1.65 6.09 -3.01
N LYS A 38 2.31 6.06 -4.19
CA LYS A 38 3.46 5.18 -4.45
C LYS A 38 4.62 5.47 -3.48
N ARG A 39 4.97 6.75 -3.28
CA ARG A 39 6.07 7.14 -2.38
C ARG A 39 5.77 6.80 -0.92
N ILE A 40 4.52 6.92 -0.49
CA ILE A 40 4.10 6.49 0.86
C ILE A 40 4.31 4.98 1.03
N ALA A 41 3.90 4.17 0.06
CA ALA A 41 4.10 2.73 0.09
C ALA A 41 5.60 2.35 0.12
N GLU A 42 6.44 3.02 -0.67
CA GLU A 42 7.90 2.80 -0.69
C GLU A 42 8.56 3.14 0.65
N ASN A 43 8.16 4.25 1.29
CA ASN A 43 8.67 4.61 2.60
C ASN A 43 8.28 3.57 3.66
N ARG A 44 7.02 3.16 3.70
CA ARG A 44 6.53 2.11 4.62
C ARG A 44 7.23 0.77 4.40
N MET A 45 7.57 0.43 3.16
CA MET A 45 8.35 -0.76 2.86
C MET A 45 9.77 -0.69 3.44
N LYS A 46 10.42 0.48 3.35
CA LYS A 46 11.76 0.69 3.92
C LYS A 46 11.72 0.63 5.44
N GLU A 47 10.73 1.26 6.07
CA GLU A 47 10.50 1.17 7.51
C GLU A 47 10.30 -0.28 7.95
N PHE A 48 9.47 -1.03 7.22
CA PHE A 48 9.25 -2.45 7.49
C PHE A 48 10.54 -3.27 7.36
N LYS A 49 11.37 -3.03 6.33
CA LYS A 49 12.66 -3.73 6.16
C LYS A 49 13.69 -3.38 7.23
N ASN A 50 13.69 -2.14 7.74
CA ASN A 50 14.67 -1.68 8.71
C ASN A 50 14.27 -2.00 10.16
N GLY A 51 12.98 -2.29 10.40
CA GLY A 51 12.46 -2.68 11.71
C GLY A 51 12.40 -4.19 11.95
N ILE A 52 12.84 -5.00 10.98
CA ILE A 52 13.04 -6.45 11.09
C ILE A 52 14.52 -6.75 11.27
#